data_AF-W9NE39-F1
#
_entry.id   AF-W9NE39-F1
#
_cell.length_a   1.000
_cell.length_b   1.000
_cell.length_c   1.000
_cell.angle_alpha   90.00
_cell.angle_beta   90.00
_cell.angle_gamma   90.00
#
_symmetry.space_group_name_H-M   'P 1'
#
loop_
_entity.id
_entity.type
_entity.pdbx_description
1 polymer ?
#
loop_
_entity_poly.entity_id
_entity_poly.type
_entity_poly.pdbx_seq_one_letter_code
_entity_poly.pdbx_strand_id
1 'polypeptide(L)'
;MQSLAAHLMIESFTSTALTPISSWSSANANTKTLSSAKLDLNIPFSPFLISANSAESAQLRWMEKRNESHIAALRIMMRDTISQAVALRQYNFQAGSPEISHLMSSLLMAAMLKLAAMRTTAPVVLDKAEDMVTRLMRGLFGNLMTIAGSGIRPLSMVWQLFGLNPQYDVPVTDADWVWYENVVVVMMRSHAGCTFVELYPYTGWSLKQFHENLLKLLNKIIVRVIIKNENVTEIEESWVSEMLQFCKLRNIQLEHCRTIITIFKRMLTTDGADVPAIAGRLQENIASELEKQTKSFTRMIRYIDHLARGGARRLADDLHYGNVYTKRSAAFKDLKIAVAEACKEKDWEAVKANCQAVLDIQKRRIPWQVGNDTAKNNIETLYEQFLEEVLTGKHPKAETQAVVEVVKEELVEEGGFAAFKTSLAPKFISTIEKTLSAEDVCKMTKVPGSSMRVFIKALNPEFEWNDLGLQFKTVILSLLRDRSGRMESRPAARMLRLR
;
A
#
# COMPACT_ATOMS: atom_id res chain seq x y z
N MET A 1 19.08 -21.72 14.85
CA MET A 1 20.42 -22.28 14.56
C MET A 1 20.87 -22.08 13.12
N GLN A 2 20.07 -22.35 12.08
CA GLN A 2 20.49 -22.15 10.67
C GLN A 2 20.73 -20.68 10.26
N SER A 3 19.92 -19.72 10.76
CA SER A 3 20.17 -18.28 10.58
C SER A 3 21.46 -17.80 11.26
N LEU A 4 21.78 -18.34 12.44
CA LEU A 4 23.02 -18.03 13.17
C LEU A 4 24.26 -18.57 12.42
N ALA A 5 24.16 -19.75 11.80
CA ALA A 5 25.22 -20.33 10.98
C ALA A 5 25.48 -19.52 9.70
N ALA A 6 24.43 -18.97 9.07
CA ALA A 6 24.57 -18.04 7.95
C ALA A 6 25.20 -16.70 8.40
N HIS A 7 24.80 -16.16 9.55
CA HIS A 7 25.39 -14.96 10.13
C HIS A 7 26.87 -15.14 10.47
N LEU A 8 27.24 -16.24 11.14
CA LEU A 8 28.62 -16.58 11.46
C LEU A 8 29.47 -16.89 10.21
N MET A 9 28.88 -17.46 9.17
CA MET A 9 29.55 -17.59 7.87
C MET A 9 29.78 -16.23 7.21
N ILE A 10 28.81 -15.31 7.24
CA ILE A 10 28.97 -13.95 6.70
C ILE A 10 30.04 -13.17 7.49
N GLU A 11 30.07 -13.28 8.82
CA GLU A 11 31.12 -12.68 9.66
C GLU A 11 32.50 -13.31 9.41
N SER A 12 32.56 -14.63 9.24
CA SER A 12 33.81 -15.34 8.90
C SER A 12 34.32 -14.95 7.50
N PHE A 13 33.45 -14.86 6.49
CA PHE A 13 33.81 -14.43 5.14
C PHE A 13 34.26 -12.96 5.07
N THR A 14 33.62 -12.07 5.83
CA THR A 14 34.00 -10.65 5.90
C THR A 14 35.30 -10.42 6.69
N SER A 15 35.55 -11.20 7.74
CA SER A 15 36.80 -11.21 8.51
C SER A 15 37.99 -11.74 7.68
N THR A 16 37.78 -12.80 6.89
CA THR A 16 38.88 -13.43 6.12
C THR A 16 39.22 -12.67 4.84
N ALA A 17 38.30 -11.88 4.28
CA ALA A 17 38.51 -11.07 3.08
C ALA A 17 39.39 -9.81 3.30
N LEU A 18 39.81 -9.53 4.55
CA LEU A 18 40.58 -8.35 4.96
C LEU A 18 42.11 -8.57 4.98
N THR A 19 42.63 -9.68 4.47
CA THR A 19 44.10 -9.85 4.32
C THR A 19 44.61 -9.36 2.96
N PRO A 20 45.79 -8.72 2.89
CA PRO A 20 46.26 -8.05 1.68
C PRO A 20 46.51 -9.03 0.53
N ILE A 21 46.07 -8.67 -0.69
CA ILE A 21 46.48 -9.35 -1.92
C ILE A 21 47.89 -8.88 -2.28
N SER A 22 48.93 -9.52 -1.75
CA SER A 22 50.31 -9.29 -2.19
C SER A 22 50.91 -10.46 -2.98
N SER A 23 50.17 -11.55 -3.22
CA SER A 23 50.70 -12.74 -3.91
C SER A 23 50.00 -13.05 -5.24
N TRP A 24 50.03 -12.07 -6.16
CA TRP A 24 49.68 -12.30 -7.57
C TRP A 24 50.90 -12.34 -8.52
N SER A 25 52.11 -12.50 -7.98
CA SER A 25 53.28 -12.84 -8.78
C SER A 25 53.96 -14.08 -8.20
N SER A 26 54.00 -15.15 -9.01
CA SER A 26 54.75 -16.41 -8.87
C SER A 26 53.94 -17.63 -8.43
N ALA A 27 53.65 -18.49 -9.42
CA ALA A 27 53.38 -19.90 -9.21
C ALA A 27 54.69 -20.61 -8.81
N ASN A 28 54.76 -21.20 -7.61
CA ASN A 28 55.16 -22.59 -7.37
C ASN A 28 55.41 -22.93 -5.89
N ALA A 29 55.14 -24.22 -5.59
CA ALA A 29 55.67 -25.06 -4.52
C ALA A 29 55.09 -24.95 -3.08
N ASN A 30 54.28 -25.97 -2.76
CA ASN A 30 54.20 -26.72 -1.50
C ASN A 30 54.56 -26.02 -0.18
N THR A 31 53.55 -25.72 0.62
CA THR A 31 53.56 -25.97 2.07
C THR A 31 52.12 -26.12 2.59
N LYS A 32 51.87 -27.19 3.35
CA LYS A 32 50.59 -27.47 4.01
C LYS A 32 50.49 -26.66 5.30
N THR A 33 49.48 -25.81 5.41
CA THR A 33 48.89 -25.36 6.69
C THR A 33 47.44 -24.94 6.46
N LEU A 34 46.54 -25.35 7.36
CA LEU A 34 45.11 -25.01 7.35
C LEU A 34 44.91 -23.49 7.58
N SER A 35 44.84 -22.70 6.51
CA SER A 35 44.16 -21.40 6.50
C SER A 35 43.87 -20.99 5.05
N SER A 36 42.74 -20.32 4.84
CA SER A 36 42.18 -19.85 3.55
C SER A 36 41.46 -20.89 2.68
N ALA A 37 40.14 -20.94 2.80
CA ALA A 37 39.29 -21.35 1.68
C ALA A 37 39.18 -20.16 0.71
N LYS A 38 40.09 -20.05 -0.26
CA LYS A 38 39.91 -19.17 -1.41
C LYS A 38 38.80 -19.76 -2.28
N LEU A 39 37.64 -19.11 -2.33
CA LEU A 39 36.65 -19.36 -3.39
C LEU A 39 37.10 -18.59 -4.65
N ASP A 40 37.61 -19.31 -5.64
CA ASP A 40 37.79 -18.79 -7.00
C ASP A 40 36.43 -18.78 -7.72
N LEU A 41 35.60 -17.80 -7.38
CA LEU A 41 34.30 -17.55 -8.03
C LEU A 41 34.52 -16.63 -9.25
N ASN A 42 34.57 -17.21 -10.45
CA ASN A 42 34.44 -16.47 -11.71
C ASN A 42 32.98 -16.05 -11.90
N ILE A 43 32.58 -14.91 -11.32
CA ILE A 43 31.24 -14.36 -11.48
C ILE A 43 31.17 -13.59 -12.81
N PRO A 44 30.30 -13.94 -13.77
CA PRO A 44 30.17 -13.21 -15.02
C PRO A 44 29.47 -11.85 -14.79
N PHE A 45 30.18 -10.73 -15.01
CA PHE A 45 29.67 -9.36 -14.80
C PHE A 45 29.09 -8.69 -16.07
N SER A 46 29.16 -9.37 -17.22
CA SER A 46 29.01 -8.79 -18.56
C SER A 46 27.69 -8.04 -18.87
N PRO A 47 26.48 -8.52 -18.52
CA PRO A 47 25.24 -7.87 -18.96
C PRO A 47 24.97 -6.53 -18.27
N PHE A 48 25.46 -6.36 -17.04
CA PHE A 48 25.26 -5.14 -16.26
C PHE A 48 26.23 -4.02 -16.65
N LEU A 49 27.38 -4.36 -17.25
CA LEU A 49 28.33 -3.36 -17.75
C LEU A 49 27.81 -2.62 -18.99
N ILE A 50 26.92 -3.25 -19.76
CA ILE A 50 26.29 -2.64 -20.94
C ILE A 50 25.24 -1.61 -20.52
N SER A 51 24.42 -1.91 -19.49
CA SER A 51 23.43 -0.97 -18.95
C SER A 51 24.05 0.11 -18.03
N ALA A 52 25.23 -0.13 -17.47
CA ALA A 52 25.97 0.85 -16.67
C ALA A 52 26.64 1.97 -17.50
N ASN A 53 26.70 1.84 -18.83
CA ASN A 53 27.30 2.84 -19.73
C ASN A 53 26.39 4.03 -20.04
N SER A 54 25.07 3.89 -19.85
CA SER A 54 24.16 5.01 -20.07
C SER A 54 24.20 5.98 -18.87
N ALA A 55 24.14 7.28 -19.18
CA ALA A 55 24.25 8.44 -18.28
C ALA A 55 23.16 8.55 -17.18
N GLU A 56 22.44 7.48 -16.88
CA GLU A 56 21.14 7.54 -16.22
C GLU A 56 20.92 6.37 -15.25
N SER A 57 21.91 5.99 -14.44
CA SER A 57 21.69 4.98 -13.38
C SER A 57 20.56 5.39 -12.42
N ALA A 58 20.32 6.71 -12.26
CA ALA A 58 19.19 7.28 -11.54
C ALA A 58 17.83 7.15 -12.24
N GLN A 59 17.79 7.15 -13.58
CA GLN A 59 16.54 6.97 -14.33
C GLN A 59 16.27 5.51 -14.67
N LEU A 60 17.30 4.67 -14.65
CA LEU A 60 17.18 3.24 -14.87
C LEU A 60 16.38 2.61 -13.73
N ARG A 61 15.16 2.16 -14.03
CA ARG A 61 14.33 1.42 -13.09
C ARG A 61 14.87 -0.01 -12.96
N TRP A 62 15.94 -0.20 -12.17
CA TRP A 62 16.57 -1.51 -11.93
C TRP A 62 15.58 -2.61 -11.51
N MET A 63 14.51 -2.21 -10.82
CA MET A 63 13.42 -3.09 -10.43
C MET A 63 12.61 -3.63 -11.61
N GLU A 64 12.51 -2.88 -12.71
CA GLU A 64 11.87 -3.36 -13.95
C GLU A 64 12.85 -4.25 -14.73
N LYS A 65 14.14 -3.91 -14.69
CA LYS A 65 15.22 -4.67 -15.33
C LYS A 65 15.40 -6.08 -14.76
N ARG A 66 14.99 -6.32 -13.50
CA ARG A 66 15.12 -7.64 -12.84
C ARG A 66 14.47 -8.80 -13.61
N ASN A 67 13.46 -8.49 -14.42
CA ASN A 67 12.66 -9.44 -15.19
C ASN A 67 13.15 -9.62 -16.63
N GLU A 68 14.16 -8.86 -17.07
CA GLU A 68 14.78 -9.09 -18.37
C GLU A 68 15.44 -10.46 -18.40
N SER A 69 15.20 -11.24 -19.46
CA SER A 69 15.57 -12.65 -19.54
C SER A 69 17.05 -12.90 -19.27
N HIS A 70 17.93 -12.06 -19.82
CA HIS A 70 19.37 -12.17 -19.65
C HIS A 70 19.85 -11.80 -18.22
N ILE A 71 19.21 -10.81 -17.57
CA ILE A 71 19.48 -10.44 -16.17
C ILE A 71 19.01 -11.55 -15.22
N ALA A 72 17.80 -12.07 -15.46
CA ALA A 72 17.24 -13.16 -14.68
C ALA A 72 18.07 -14.44 -14.84
N ALA A 73 18.47 -14.80 -16.07
CA ALA A 73 19.31 -15.95 -16.34
C ALA A 73 20.66 -15.85 -15.62
N LEU A 74 21.33 -14.68 -15.68
CA LEU A 74 22.59 -14.47 -14.96
C LEU A 74 22.42 -14.68 -13.46
N ARG A 75 21.39 -14.08 -12.85
CA ARG A 75 21.11 -14.24 -11.42
C ARG A 75 20.85 -15.70 -11.05
N ILE A 76 20.11 -16.44 -11.87
CA ILE A 76 19.84 -17.87 -11.65
C ILE A 76 21.14 -18.67 -11.73
N MET A 77 21.98 -18.44 -12.73
CA MET A 77 23.29 -19.09 -12.85
C MET A 77 24.21 -18.78 -11.66
N MET A 78 24.24 -17.53 -11.20
CA MET A 78 25.04 -17.16 -10.01
C MET A 78 24.56 -17.88 -8.75
N ARG A 79 23.23 -17.96 -8.55
CA ARG A 79 22.63 -18.69 -7.43
C ARG A 79 22.97 -20.18 -7.47
N ASP A 80 22.84 -20.77 -8.65
CA ASP A 80 23.13 -22.18 -8.87
C ASP A 80 24.61 -22.47 -8.60
N THR A 81 25.50 -21.67 -9.16
CA THR A 81 26.96 -21.76 -8.95
C THR A 81 27.33 -21.69 -7.48
N ILE A 82 26.75 -20.75 -6.73
CA ILE A 82 27.01 -20.60 -5.29
C ILE A 82 26.44 -21.81 -4.54
N SER A 83 25.23 -22.27 -4.85
CA SER A 83 24.63 -23.43 -4.20
C SER A 83 25.44 -24.73 -4.38
N GLN A 84 26.13 -24.87 -5.51
CA GLN A 84 26.95 -26.03 -5.85
C GLN A 84 28.42 -25.93 -5.37
N ALA A 85 28.83 -24.76 -4.85
CA ALA A 85 30.19 -24.52 -4.41
C ALA A 85 30.61 -25.51 -3.32
N VAL A 86 31.84 -26.05 -3.40
CA VAL A 86 32.33 -27.12 -2.51
C VAL A 86 32.18 -26.75 -1.03
N ALA A 87 32.49 -25.50 -0.68
CA ALA A 87 32.36 -24.99 0.69
C ALA A 87 30.92 -24.96 1.22
N LEU A 88 29.92 -24.97 0.33
CA LEU A 88 28.51 -24.86 0.68
C LEU A 88 27.74 -26.18 0.60
N ARG A 89 28.34 -27.23 0.02
CA ARG A 89 27.72 -28.56 -0.11
C ARG A 89 27.23 -29.15 1.21
N GLN A 90 27.98 -28.92 2.29
CA GLN A 90 27.61 -29.42 3.62
C GLN A 90 26.31 -28.82 4.19
N TYR A 91 25.91 -27.64 3.71
CA TYR A 91 24.69 -26.97 4.15
C TYR A 91 23.47 -27.29 3.27
N ASN A 92 23.69 -27.93 2.12
CA ASN A 92 22.64 -28.35 1.18
C ASN A 92 21.63 -27.22 0.82
N PHE A 93 22.13 -26.00 0.64
CA PHE A 93 21.28 -24.87 0.27
C PHE A 93 20.79 -25.01 -1.18
N GLN A 94 19.51 -24.78 -1.39
CA GLN A 94 18.93 -24.73 -2.73
C GLN A 94 19.22 -23.37 -3.38
N ALA A 95 19.46 -23.33 -4.69
CA ALA A 95 19.69 -22.08 -5.43
C ALA A 95 18.56 -21.04 -5.24
N GLY A 96 17.32 -21.51 -5.02
CA GLY A 96 16.17 -20.66 -4.75
C GLY A 96 16.05 -20.12 -3.32
N SER A 97 16.93 -20.52 -2.41
CA SER A 97 16.77 -20.23 -0.98
C SER A 97 17.09 -18.75 -0.63
N PRO A 98 16.45 -18.20 0.42
CA PRO A 98 16.78 -16.86 0.92
C PRO A 98 18.24 -16.75 1.37
N GLU A 99 18.82 -17.80 1.95
CA GLU A 99 20.20 -17.84 2.44
C GLU A 99 21.22 -17.62 1.32
N ILE A 100 21.04 -18.28 0.17
CA ILE A 100 21.88 -18.03 -1.02
C ILE A 100 21.77 -16.57 -1.46
N SER A 101 20.58 -15.98 -1.37
CA SER A 101 20.36 -14.60 -1.77
C SER A 101 21.03 -13.61 -0.82
N HIS A 102 20.98 -13.85 0.50
CA HIS A 102 21.71 -13.06 1.49
C HIS A 102 23.22 -13.19 1.28
N LEU A 103 23.73 -14.40 1.07
CA LEU A 103 25.15 -14.64 0.80
C LEU A 103 25.61 -13.92 -0.47
N MET A 104 24.87 -14.02 -1.57
CA MET A 104 25.16 -13.28 -2.80
C MET A 104 25.27 -11.78 -2.57
N SER A 105 24.36 -11.24 -1.76
CA SER A 105 24.29 -9.81 -1.47
C SER A 105 25.49 -9.36 -0.65
N SER A 106 25.87 -10.15 0.37
CA SER A 106 27.10 -9.93 1.14
C SER A 106 28.35 -10.00 0.26
N LEU A 107 28.42 -10.96 -0.66
CA LEU A 107 29.55 -11.09 -1.60
C LEU A 107 29.64 -9.89 -2.55
N LEU A 108 28.51 -9.41 -3.09
CA LEU A 108 28.47 -8.21 -3.92
C LEU A 108 28.90 -6.97 -3.14
N MET A 109 28.42 -6.81 -1.91
CA MET A 109 28.82 -5.68 -1.05
C MET A 109 30.31 -5.74 -0.68
N ALA A 110 30.84 -6.92 -0.37
CA ALA A 110 32.28 -7.10 -0.14
C ALA A 110 33.11 -6.79 -1.39
N ALA A 111 32.64 -7.21 -2.57
CA ALA A 111 33.28 -6.90 -3.85
C ALA A 111 33.28 -5.38 -4.11
N MET A 112 32.18 -4.68 -3.84
CA MET A 112 32.11 -3.23 -3.92
C MET A 112 33.11 -2.58 -2.97
N LEU A 113 33.09 -2.92 -1.67
CA LEU A 113 34.03 -2.36 -0.69
C LEU A 113 35.50 -2.57 -1.09
N LYS A 114 35.84 -3.75 -1.61
CA LYS A 114 37.19 -4.08 -2.07
C LYS A 114 37.59 -3.26 -3.29
N LEU A 115 36.71 -3.16 -4.28
CA LEU A 115 36.93 -2.33 -5.47
C LEU A 115 37.09 -0.85 -5.10
N ALA A 116 36.35 -0.40 -4.10
CA ALA A 116 36.44 0.93 -3.52
C ALA A 116 37.80 1.19 -2.86
N ALA A 117 38.28 0.24 -2.04
CA ALA A 117 39.55 0.33 -1.34
C ALA A 117 40.76 0.34 -2.29
N MET A 118 40.60 -0.13 -3.53
CA MET A 118 41.64 -0.05 -4.56
C MET A 118 41.81 1.35 -5.14
N ARG A 119 40.89 2.30 -4.87
CA ARG A 119 41.06 3.69 -5.30
C ARG A 119 41.93 4.47 -4.34
N THR A 120 42.85 5.22 -4.91
CA THR A 120 43.70 6.20 -4.21
C THR A 120 43.10 7.61 -4.20
N THR A 121 42.07 7.86 -5.03
CA THR A 121 41.41 9.16 -5.16
C THR A 121 39.99 9.13 -4.59
N ALA A 122 39.57 10.22 -3.94
CA ALA A 122 38.21 10.37 -3.44
C ALA A 122 37.20 10.24 -4.60
N PRO A 123 36.14 9.44 -4.43
CA PRO A 123 35.13 9.30 -5.47
C PRO A 123 34.26 10.55 -5.57
N VAL A 124 34.13 11.09 -6.78
CA VAL A 124 33.26 12.22 -7.09
C VAL A 124 31.93 11.67 -7.58
N VAL A 125 30.82 12.31 -7.19
CA VAL A 125 29.50 12.00 -7.74
C VAL A 125 29.51 12.44 -9.20
N LEU A 126 29.51 11.47 -10.11
CA LEU A 126 29.47 11.71 -11.56
C LEU A 126 28.12 11.27 -12.10
N ASP A 127 27.53 12.03 -13.03
CA ASP A 127 26.32 11.59 -13.73
C ASP A 127 26.64 10.41 -14.67
N LYS A 128 27.79 10.49 -15.36
CA LYS A 128 28.30 9.48 -16.27
C LYS A 128 29.43 8.67 -15.64
N ALA A 129 29.34 7.34 -15.75
CA ALA A 129 30.41 6.45 -15.35
C ALA A 129 31.43 6.32 -16.50
N GLU A 130 32.34 7.28 -16.60
CA GLU A 130 33.37 7.26 -17.65
C GLU A 130 34.50 6.29 -17.30
N ASP A 131 34.87 6.19 -16.02
CA ASP A 131 35.93 5.31 -15.56
C ASP A 131 35.45 3.87 -15.30
N MET A 132 36.35 2.91 -15.54
CA MET A 132 36.05 1.48 -15.42
C MET A 132 35.59 1.09 -14.00
N VAL A 133 36.15 1.69 -12.95
CA VAL A 133 35.84 1.36 -11.56
C VAL A 133 34.40 1.77 -11.24
N THR A 134 34.00 2.98 -11.61
CA THR A 134 32.62 3.46 -11.42
C THR A 134 31.63 2.63 -12.22
N ARG A 135 31.97 2.23 -13.45
CA ARG A 135 31.12 1.34 -14.26
C ARG A 135 30.91 -0.02 -13.60
N LEU A 136 31.99 -0.63 -13.09
CA LEU A 136 31.93 -1.89 -12.34
C LEU A 136 31.10 -1.73 -11.06
N MET A 137 31.30 -0.67 -10.29
CA MET A 137 30.50 -0.37 -9.10
C MET A 137 29.00 -0.25 -9.40
N ARG A 138 28.63 0.50 -10.45
CA ARG A 138 27.22 0.62 -10.87
C ARG A 138 26.65 -0.72 -11.29
N GLY A 139 27.42 -1.55 -11.99
CA GLY A 139 27.01 -2.91 -12.35
C GLY A 139 26.78 -3.79 -11.12
N LEU A 140 27.67 -3.73 -10.12
CA LEU A 140 27.53 -4.45 -8.85
C LEU A 140 26.29 -3.98 -8.06
N PHE A 141 26.06 -2.66 -8.00
CA PHE A 141 24.85 -2.10 -7.39
C PHE A 141 23.58 -2.51 -8.12
N GLY A 142 23.59 -2.46 -9.45
CA GLY A 142 22.49 -2.94 -10.28
C GLY A 142 22.16 -4.40 -9.96
N ASN A 143 23.18 -5.26 -9.90
CA ASN A 143 23.02 -6.67 -9.55
C ASN A 143 22.41 -6.83 -8.14
N LEU A 144 22.93 -6.10 -7.14
CA LEU A 144 22.37 -6.09 -5.78
C LEU A 144 20.88 -5.72 -5.77
N MET A 145 20.48 -4.67 -6.50
CA MET A 145 19.09 -4.24 -6.58
C MET A 145 18.20 -5.26 -7.29
N THR A 146 18.69 -5.90 -8.36
CA THR A 146 17.92 -6.96 -9.04
C THR A 146 17.77 -8.22 -8.19
N ILE A 147 18.74 -8.53 -7.32
CA ILE A 147 18.61 -9.62 -6.34
C ILE A 147 17.58 -9.26 -5.29
N ALA A 148 17.66 -8.07 -4.68
CA ALA A 148 16.68 -7.59 -3.71
C ALA A 148 15.26 -7.63 -4.28
N GLY A 149 15.11 -7.23 -5.55
CA GLY A 149 13.85 -7.26 -6.25
C GLY A 149 13.38 -8.63 -6.73
N SER A 150 14.23 -9.65 -6.81
CA SER A 150 13.86 -10.92 -7.46
C SER A 150 12.82 -11.74 -6.68
N GLY A 151 12.06 -12.58 -7.41
CA GLY A 151 11.03 -13.46 -6.86
C GLY A 151 9.60 -12.99 -7.11
N ILE A 152 8.61 -13.86 -6.86
CA ILE A 152 7.18 -13.52 -6.89
C ILE A 152 6.89 -12.46 -5.82
N ARG A 153 7.53 -12.60 -4.65
CA ARG A 153 7.66 -11.57 -3.63
C ARG A 153 9.12 -11.12 -3.62
N PRO A 154 9.41 -9.80 -3.68
CA PRO A 154 10.77 -9.31 -3.56
C PRO A 154 11.42 -9.83 -2.28
N LEU A 155 12.69 -10.21 -2.36
CA LEU A 155 13.47 -10.65 -1.19
C LEU A 155 13.73 -9.51 -0.20
N SER A 156 13.82 -8.29 -0.70
CA SER A 156 13.90 -7.11 0.14
C SER A 156 13.29 -5.92 -0.59
N MET A 157 12.69 -5.03 0.20
CA MET A 157 12.18 -3.75 -0.29
C MET A 157 13.21 -2.63 -0.20
N VAL A 158 14.48 -2.92 0.12
CA VAL A 158 15.54 -1.91 0.30
C VAL A 158 15.75 -1.00 -0.91
N TRP A 159 15.38 -1.46 -2.12
CA TRP A 159 15.38 -0.67 -3.35
C TRP A 159 14.48 0.58 -3.25
N GLN A 160 13.49 0.58 -2.34
CA GLN A 160 12.64 1.73 -2.06
C GLN A 160 13.44 2.94 -1.57
N LEU A 161 14.62 2.75 -0.98
CA LEU A 161 15.49 3.87 -0.60
C LEU A 161 16.06 4.63 -1.82
N PHE A 162 16.06 4.03 -3.00
CA PHE A 162 16.61 4.62 -4.23
C PHE A 162 15.53 5.05 -5.24
N GLY A 163 14.27 4.65 -5.03
CA GLY A 163 13.17 4.98 -5.93
C GLY A 163 12.72 6.44 -5.82
N LEU A 164 12.14 6.99 -6.90
CA LEU A 164 11.59 8.35 -6.90
C LEU A 164 10.29 8.45 -6.08
N ASN A 165 9.40 7.46 -6.22
CA ASN A 165 8.09 7.42 -5.56
C ASN A 165 7.78 6.02 -5.00
N PRO A 166 8.55 5.51 -4.03
CA PRO A 166 8.33 4.20 -3.44
C PRO A 166 7.10 4.21 -2.50
N GLN A 167 6.54 3.03 -2.23
CA GLN A 167 5.41 2.87 -1.28
C GLN A 167 5.86 2.80 0.19
N TYR A 168 7.16 2.66 0.46
CA TYR A 168 7.79 2.53 1.78
C TYR A 168 7.23 1.35 2.59
N ASP A 169 7.33 0.14 2.09
CA ASP A 169 6.91 -1.04 2.83
C ASP A 169 7.87 -1.33 3.97
N VAL A 170 7.32 -1.30 5.19
CA VAL A 170 8.12 -1.45 6.42
C VAL A 170 8.53 -2.93 6.57
N PRO A 171 9.83 -3.23 6.71
CA PRO A 171 10.33 -4.57 7.00
C PRO A 171 9.62 -5.20 8.21
N VAL A 172 9.37 -6.50 8.14
CA VAL A 172 8.63 -7.23 9.19
C VAL A 172 9.54 -8.18 9.96
N THR A 173 10.58 -8.71 9.31
CA THR A 173 11.51 -9.66 9.91
C THR A 173 12.89 -9.03 10.11
N ASP A 174 13.66 -9.57 11.05
CA ASP A 174 15.05 -9.14 11.27
C ASP A 174 15.92 -9.36 10.02
N ALA A 175 15.65 -10.43 9.26
CA ALA A 175 16.34 -10.71 8.00
C ALA A 175 16.09 -9.62 6.94
N ASP A 176 14.89 -9.05 6.90
CA ASP A 176 14.57 -7.92 6.02
C ASP A 176 15.32 -6.66 6.46
N TRP A 177 15.42 -6.42 7.78
CA TRP A 177 16.14 -5.28 8.34
C TRP A 177 17.64 -5.31 8.05
N VAL A 178 18.25 -6.49 8.05
CA VAL A 178 19.67 -6.67 7.69
C VAL A 178 19.99 -6.10 6.31
N TRP A 179 19.05 -6.16 5.35
CA TRP A 179 19.25 -5.52 4.04
C TRP A 179 19.35 -4.01 4.14
N TYR A 180 18.45 -3.38 4.88
CA TYR A 180 18.45 -1.93 5.06
C TYR A 180 19.67 -1.48 5.85
N GLU A 181 20.03 -2.20 6.92
CA GLU A 181 21.23 -1.94 7.70
C GLU A 181 22.47 -2.04 6.84
N ASN A 182 22.68 -3.17 6.15
CA ASN A 182 23.85 -3.37 5.32
C ASN A 182 23.93 -2.34 4.20
N VAL A 183 22.83 -2.04 3.49
CA VAL A 183 22.84 -1.04 2.42
C VAL A 183 23.15 0.34 2.98
N VAL A 184 22.50 0.78 4.07
CA VAL A 184 22.79 2.10 4.64
C VAL A 184 24.22 2.16 5.16
N VAL A 185 24.71 1.15 5.88
CA VAL A 185 26.11 1.07 6.35
C VAL A 185 27.07 1.14 5.16
N VAL A 186 26.92 0.26 4.17
CA VAL A 186 27.81 0.16 3.01
C VAL A 186 27.81 1.46 2.21
N MET A 187 26.67 2.15 2.11
CA MET A 187 26.59 3.43 1.42
C MET A 187 27.18 4.60 2.21
N MET A 188 27.02 4.62 3.52
CA MET A 188 27.23 5.81 4.37
C MET A 188 28.43 5.72 5.31
N ARG A 189 29.23 4.63 5.27
CA ARG A 189 30.34 4.43 6.20
C ARG A 189 31.49 5.42 5.94
N SER A 190 31.42 6.56 6.60
CA SER A 190 32.58 7.39 6.92
C SER A 190 33.11 6.95 8.29
N HIS A 191 34.27 6.30 8.32
CA HIS A 191 34.90 5.89 9.58
C HIS A 191 35.74 7.06 10.09
N ALA A 192 35.45 7.52 11.31
CA ALA A 192 36.18 8.60 11.95
C ALA A 192 37.68 8.27 12.01
N GLY A 193 38.51 9.04 11.30
CA GLY A 193 39.97 8.94 11.36
C GLY A 193 40.64 8.13 10.26
N CYS A 194 39.90 7.63 9.26
CA CYS A 194 40.50 7.00 8.08
C CYS A 194 39.66 7.35 6.86
N THR A 195 40.34 7.58 5.73
CA THR A 195 39.77 7.89 4.42
C THR A 195 38.94 6.71 3.91
N PHE A 196 37.76 6.48 4.50
CA PHE A 196 36.93 5.33 4.19
C PHE A 196 35.87 5.69 3.16
N VAL A 197 35.68 4.70 2.31
CA VAL A 197 35.08 4.84 0.99
C VAL A 197 33.57 4.91 1.12
N GLU A 198 33.04 6.12 0.96
CA GLU A 198 31.63 6.28 0.65
C GLU A 198 31.37 5.57 -0.69
N LEU A 199 30.53 4.54 -0.68
CA LEU A 199 30.14 3.87 -1.92
C LEU A 199 29.06 4.63 -2.68
N TYR A 200 28.39 5.55 -1.98
CA TYR A 200 27.32 6.35 -2.53
C TYR A 200 27.69 7.11 -3.82
N PRO A 201 28.87 7.77 -3.93
CA PRO A 201 29.23 8.53 -5.13
C PRO A 201 29.35 7.68 -6.40
N TYR A 202 29.59 6.38 -6.28
CA TYR A 202 29.67 5.50 -7.46
C TYR A 202 28.29 5.17 -8.04
N THR A 203 27.23 5.30 -7.25
CA THR A 203 25.89 4.84 -7.63
C THR A 203 25.25 5.67 -8.74
N GLY A 204 25.55 6.98 -8.77
CA GLY A 204 24.87 7.96 -9.61
C GLY A 204 23.45 8.32 -9.14
N TRP A 205 23.01 7.86 -7.96
CA TRP A 205 21.79 8.36 -7.31
C TRP A 205 22.06 9.63 -6.51
N SER A 206 20.99 10.38 -6.19
CA SER A 206 21.06 11.60 -5.37
C SER A 206 21.03 11.29 -3.88
N LEU A 207 22.09 11.65 -3.15
CA LEU A 207 22.19 11.38 -1.70
C LEU A 207 21.03 12.01 -0.94
N LYS A 208 20.62 13.20 -1.38
CA LYS A 208 19.44 13.89 -0.85
C LYS A 208 18.18 13.04 -1.02
N GLN A 209 17.95 12.46 -2.20
CA GLN A 209 16.80 11.56 -2.43
C GLN A 209 16.85 10.34 -1.52
N PHE A 210 18.03 9.74 -1.34
CA PHE A 210 18.20 8.60 -0.44
C PHE A 210 17.85 8.94 1.02
N HIS A 211 18.36 10.07 1.53
CA HIS A 211 18.00 10.57 2.87
C HIS A 211 16.51 10.90 2.99
N GLU A 212 15.92 11.55 1.99
CA GLU A 212 14.48 11.84 1.98
C GLU A 212 13.64 10.55 2.00
N ASN A 213 14.05 9.53 1.26
CA ASN A 213 13.36 8.24 1.24
C ASN A 213 13.50 7.51 2.59
N LEU A 214 14.68 7.55 3.20
CA LEU A 214 14.91 6.99 4.54
C LEU A 214 14.07 7.72 5.60
N LEU A 215 13.96 9.05 5.52
CA LEU A 215 13.09 9.84 6.39
C LEU A 215 11.61 9.49 6.18
N LYS A 216 11.16 9.32 4.94
CA LYS A 216 9.77 8.95 4.65
C LYS A 216 9.44 7.53 5.15
N LEU A 217 10.38 6.60 5.07
CA LEU A 217 10.24 5.28 5.69
C LEU A 217 10.08 5.40 7.21
N LEU A 218 10.95 6.17 7.88
CA LEU A 218 10.82 6.43 9.31
C LEU A 218 9.52 7.15 9.68
N ASN A 219 9.07 8.10 8.86
CA ASN A 219 7.77 8.77 9.07
C ASN A 219 6.64 7.75 9.11
N LYS A 220 6.60 6.85 8.13
CA LYS A 220 5.58 5.79 8.06
C LYS A 220 5.65 4.86 9.27
N ILE A 221 6.86 4.53 9.73
CA ILE A 221 7.07 3.71 10.94
C ILE A 221 6.50 4.40 12.18
N ILE A 222 6.83 5.68 12.40
CA ILE A 222 6.37 6.46 13.56
C ILE A 222 4.84 6.61 13.53
N VAL A 223 4.26 6.98 12.39
CA VAL A 223 2.81 7.13 12.24
C VAL A 223 2.08 5.79 12.45
N ARG A 224 2.66 4.68 11.97
CA ARG A 224 2.11 3.34 12.19
C ARG A 224 2.05 2.96 13.66
N VAL A 225 2.96 3.46 14.52
CA VAL A 225 2.88 3.24 15.97
C VAL A 225 1.60 3.84 16.53
N ILE A 226 1.22 5.03 16.09
CA ILE A 226 -0.01 5.68 16.57
C ILE A 226 -1.24 4.94 16.07
N ILE A 227 -1.35 4.77 14.76
CA ILE A 227 -2.53 4.15 14.12
C ILE A 227 -2.83 2.76 14.71
N LYS A 228 -1.79 1.96 14.98
CA LYS A 228 -1.97 0.62 15.57
C LYS A 228 -2.46 0.61 17.02
N ASN A 229 -2.28 1.72 17.72
CA ASN A 229 -2.68 1.87 19.12
C ASN A 229 -3.90 2.78 19.28
N GLU A 230 -4.46 3.31 18.19
CA GLU A 230 -5.74 4.01 18.21
C GLU A 230 -6.88 3.04 18.45
N ASN A 231 -7.80 3.43 19.33
CA ASN A 231 -9.03 2.72 19.53
C ASN A 231 -9.97 3.01 18.34
N VAL A 232 -9.98 2.09 17.38
CA VAL A 232 -10.78 2.21 16.16
C VAL A 232 -12.24 1.84 16.37
N THR A 233 -12.66 1.35 17.54
CA THR A 233 -14.04 0.88 17.75
C THR A 233 -15.07 1.98 17.50
N GLU A 234 -14.82 3.21 17.97
CA GLU A 234 -15.71 4.35 17.75
C GLU A 234 -15.75 4.79 16.27
N ILE A 235 -14.61 4.70 15.57
CA ILE A 235 -14.51 5.02 14.13
C ILE A 235 -15.24 3.95 13.30
N GLU A 236 -15.06 2.68 13.65
CA GLU A 236 -15.74 1.55 13.00
C GLU A 236 -17.26 1.64 13.21
N GLU A 237 -17.72 1.98 14.42
CA GLU A 237 -19.14 2.18 14.72
C GLU A 237 -19.73 3.37 13.94
N SER A 238 -19.00 4.48 13.85
CA SER A 238 -19.38 5.64 13.04
C SER A 238 -19.47 5.28 11.55
N TRP A 239 -18.50 4.55 11.00
CA TRP A 239 -18.51 4.12 9.60
C TRP A 239 -19.64 3.14 9.29
N VAL A 240 -19.92 2.20 10.19
CA VAL A 240 -21.05 1.27 10.05
C VAL A 240 -22.36 2.04 10.09
N SER A 241 -22.50 3.02 10.99
CA SER A 241 -23.68 3.89 11.06
C SER A 241 -23.86 4.72 9.79
N GLU A 242 -22.81 5.35 9.27
CA GLU A 242 -22.84 6.10 8.01
C GLU A 242 -23.19 5.20 6.82
N MET A 243 -22.65 3.99 6.78
CA MET A 243 -22.98 3.00 5.75
C MET A 243 -24.45 2.57 5.83
N LEU A 244 -24.98 2.36 7.05
CA LEU A 244 -26.39 2.04 7.27
C LEU A 244 -27.29 3.21 6.83
N GLN A 245 -26.94 4.45 7.19
CA GLN A 245 -27.66 5.64 6.75
C GLN A 245 -27.62 5.77 5.22
N PHE A 246 -26.45 5.57 4.60
CA PHE A 246 -26.30 5.57 3.16
C PHE A 246 -27.18 4.51 2.49
N CYS A 247 -27.21 3.29 3.03
CA CYS A 247 -28.07 2.22 2.54
C CYS A 247 -29.55 2.57 2.67
N LYS A 248 -29.98 3.15 3.80
CA LYS A 248 -31.37 3.62 4.01
C LYS A 248 -31.77 4.68 2.98
N LEU A 249 -31.00 5.76 2.87
CA LEU A 249 -31.27 6.84 1.91
C LEU A 249 -31.28 6.33 0.47
N ARG A 250 -30.37 5.41 0.15
CA ARG A 250 -30.29 4.81 -1.17
C ARG A 250 -31.46 3.88 -1.47
N ASN A 251 -31.97 3.13 -0.49
CA ASN A 251 -33.14 2.28 -0.66
C ASN A 251 -34.40 3.10 -0.93
N ILE A 252 -34.58 4.23 -0.24
CA ILE A 252 -35.67 5.19 -0.51
C ILE A 252 -35.64 5.63 -1.98
N GLN A 253 -34.46 6.04 -2.45
CA GLN A 253 -34.29 6.42 -3.86
C GLN A 253 -34.62 5.29 -4.85
N LEU A 254 -34.23 4.06 -4.53
CA LEU A 254 -34.50 2.90 -5.39
C LEU A 254 -35.99 2.57 -5.45
N GLU A 255 -36.71 2.78 -4.35
CA GLU A 255 -38.17 2.60 -4.31
C GLU A 255 -38.86 3.62 -5.22
N HIS A 256 -38.52 4.91 -5.13
CA HIS A 256 -39.04 5.91 -6.07
C HIS A 256 -38.71 5.57 -7.53
N CYS A 257 -37.48 5.13 -7.82
CA CYS A 257 -37.12 4.69 -9.18
C CYS A 257 -37.98 3.49 -9.65
N ARG A 258 -38.27 2.54 -8.77
CA ARG A 258 -39.13 1.37 -9.06
C ARG A 258 -40.54 1.82 -9.40
N THR A 259 -41.10 2.73 -8.61
CA THR A 259 -42.42 3.32 -8.82
C THR A 259 -42.50 4.03 -10.17
N ILE A 260 -41.54 4.93 -10.47
CA ILE A 260 -41.47 5.66 -11.74
C ILE A 260 -41.47 4.71 -12.93
N ILE A 261 -40.63 3.68 -12.89
CA ILE A 261 -40.45 2.77 -14.02
C ILE A 261 -41.64 1.84 -14.20
N THR A 262 -42.29 1.44 -13.11
CA THR A 262 -43.53 0.67 -13.17
C THR A 262 -44.64 1.47 -13.84
N ILE A 263 -44.75 2.76 -13.49
CA ILE A 263 -45.73 3.68 -14.08
C ILE A 263 -45.38 3.97 -15.52
N PHE A 264 -44.12 4.23 -15.86
CA PHE A 264 -43.68 4.37 -17.25
C PHE A 264 -43.97 3.14 -18.08
N LYS A 265 -43.73 1.93 -17.55
CA LYS A 265 -44.07 0.69 -18.26
C LYS A 265 -45.56 0.67 -18.61
N ARG A 266 -46.45 0.87 -17.62
CA ARG A 266 -47.91 0.85 -17.85
C ARG A 266 -48.37 1.99 -18.77
N MET A 267 -47.90 3.21 -18.53
CA MET A 267 -48.20 4.40 -19.33
C MET A 267 -47.79 4.24 -20.80
N LEU A 268 -46.68 3.55 -21.07
CA LEU A 268 -46.15 3.39 -22.43
C LEU A 268 -46.61 2.12 -23.15
N THR A 269 -47.28 1.19 -22.45
CA THR A 269 -47.84 -0.03 -23.03
C THR A 269 -49.36 -0.02 -23.14
N THR A 270 -50.05 0.93 -22.49
CA THR A 270 -51.51 1.06 -22.58
C THR A 270 -51.88 1.97 -23.75
N ASP A 271 -52.61 1.42 -24.73
CA ASP A 271 -53.09 2.19 -25.88
C ASP A 271 -54.05 3.30 -25.44
N GLY A 272 -53.84 4.52 -25.95
CA GLY A 272 -54.68 5.68 -25.66
C GLY A 272 -54.46 6.33 -24.28
N ALA A 273 -53.39 6.00 -23.57
CA ALA A 273 -53.08 6.62 -22.28
C ALA A 273 -52.80 8.13 -22.41
N ASP A 274 -53.40 8.94 -21.53
CA ASP A 274 -53.11 10.37 -21.39
C ASP A 274 -51.77 10.59 -20.67
N VAL A 275 -50.69 10.50 -21.45
CA VAL A 275 -49.31 10.60 -20.96
C VAL A 275 -49.04 11.89 -20.18
N PRO A 276 -49.46 13.09 -20.64
CA PRO A 276 -49.30 14.32 -19.87
C PRO A 276 -50.00 14.27 -18.51
N ALA A 277 -51.25 13.81 -18.46
CA ALA A 277 -52.00 13.76 -17.20
C ALA A 277 -51.42 12.74 -16.21
N ILE A 278 -50.99 11.57 -16.69
CA ILE A 278 -50.35 10.54 -15.85
C ILE A 278 -48.99 11.04 -15.34
N ALA A 279 -48.19 11.69 -16.18
CA ALA A 279 -46.90 12.24 -15.79
C ALA A 279 -47.05 13.38 -14.76
N GLY A 280 -48.08 14.24 -14.90
CA GLY A 280 -48.41 15.28 -13.93
C GLY A 280 -48.75 14.70 -12.55
N ARG A 281 -49.66 13.72 -12.49
CA ARG A 281 -50.00 13.02 -11.23
C ARG A 281 -48.81 12.30 -10.62
N LEU A 282 -47.94 11.72 -11.44
CA LEU A 282 -46.71 11.09 -10.97
C LEU A 282 -45.75 12.11 -10.35
N GLN A 283 -45.65 13.30 -10.94
CA GLN A 283 -44.80 14.38 -10.45
C GLN A 283 -45.28 14.93 -9.11
N GLU A 284 -46.59 15.04 -8.91
CA GLU A 284 -47.20 15.49 -7.65
C GLU A 284 -46.98 14.50 -6.50
N ASN A 285 -46.87 13.20 -6.81
CA ASN A 285 -46.79 12.13 -5.82
C ASN A 285 -45.36 11.61 -5.55
N ILE A 286 -44.35 12.19 -6.19
CA ILE A 286 -42.95 11.81 -6.00
C ILE A 286 -42.17 12.98 -5.43
N ALA A 287 -41.34 12.71 -4.42
CA ALA A 287 -40.42 13.69 -3.87
C ALA A 287 -39.52 14.28 -4.97
N SER A 288 -39.60 15.60 -5.14
CA SER A 288 -38.79 16.35 -6.11
C SER A 288 -37.31 16.37 -5.73
N GLU A 289 -37.01 16.28 -4.43
CA GLU A 289 -35.65 16.22 -3.89
C GLU A 289 -35.53 15.13 -2.81
N LEU A 290 -34.37 14.48 -2.78
CA LEU A 290 -33.99 13.51 -1.76
C LEU A 290 -32.69 13.98 -1.11
N GLU A 291 -32.51 13.69 0.18
CA GLU A 291 -31.29 14.02 0.95
C GLU A 291 -30.01 13.59 0.23
N LYS A 292 -30.05 12.45 -0.47
CA LYS A 292 -28.95 11.99 -1.33
C LYS A 292 -29.47 11.53 -2.69
N GLN A 293 -29.38 12.42 -3.68
CA GLN A 293 -29.84 12.15 -5.05
C GLN A 293 -28.70 11.76 -6.01
N THR A 294 -28.80 10.58 -6.64
CA THR A 294 -28.00 10.24 -7.82
C THR A 294 -28.40 11.05 -9.05
N LYS A 295 -27.42 11.34 -9.93
CA LYS A 295 -27.65 11.98 -11.24
C LYS A 295 -28.74 11.31 -12.08
N SER A 296 -28.90 9.99 -11.96
CA SER A 296 -29.93 9.23 -12.69
C SER A 296 -31.35 9.56 -12.23
N PHE A 297 -31.57 9.78 -10.93
CA PHE A 297 -32.89 10.14 -10.39
C PHE A 297 -33.26 11.57 -10.77
N THR A 298 -32.33 12.52 -10.63
CA THR A 298 -32.52 13.89 -11.10
C THR A 298 -32.89 13.93 -12.59
N ARG A 299 -32.29 13.05 -13.40
CA ARG A 299 -32.64 12.90 -14.82
C ARG A 299 -34.05 12.34 -15.02
N MET A 300 -34.47 11.34 -14.24
CA MET A 300 -35.85 10.80 -14.26
C MET A 300 -36.88 11.88 -13.95
N ILE A 301 -36.69 12.64 -12.87
CA ILE A 301 -37.62 13.72 -12.48
C ILE A 301 -37.75 14.76 -13.59
N ARG A 302 -36.64 15.19 -14.20
CA ARG A 302 -36.66 16.10 -15.36
C ARG A 302 -37.40 15.53 -16.58
N TYR A 303 -37.31 14.23 -16.80
CA TYR A 303 -38.02 13.59 -17.90
C TYR A 303 -39.52 13.47 -17.62
N ILE A 304 -39.92 13.20 -16.36
CA ILE A 304 -41.33 13.25 -15.95
C ILE A 304 -41.90 14.66 -16.18
N ASP A 305 -41.18 15.71 -15.76
CA ASP A 305 -41.57 17.11 -15.99
C ASP A 305 -41.70 17.45 -17.49
N HIS A 306 -40.79 16.95 -18.33
CA HIS A 306 -40.88 17.09 -19.79
C HIS A 306 -42.15 16.43 -20.35
N LEU A 307 -42.50 15.23 -19.89
CA LEU A 307 -43.71 14.52 -20.33
C LEU A 307 -44.99 15.20 -19.82
N ALA A 308 -45.00 15.68 -18.56
CA ALA A 308 -46.13 16.38 -17.96
C ALA A 308 -46.50 17.66 -18.72
N ARG A 309 -45.50 18.34 -19.31
CA ARG A 309 -45.69 19.53 -20.16
C ARG A 309 -46.11 19.21 -21.60
N GLY A 310 -46.42 17.96 -21.92
CA GLY A 310 -46.77 17.52 -23.28
C GLY A 310 -45.57 17.30 -24.21
N GLY A 311 -44.37 17.17 -23.65
CA GLY A 311 -43.17 16.89 -24.42
C GLY A 311 -43.18 15.49 -25.05
N ALA A 312 -42.57 15.36 -26.24
CA ALA A 312 -42.49 14.09 -26.94
C ALA A 312 -41.62 13.05 -26.21
N ARG A 313 -42.00 11.77 -26.32
CA ARG A 313 -41.29 10.61 -25.76
C ARG A 313 -39.87 10.49 -26.32
N ARG A 314 -38.91 10.13 -25.45
CA ARG A 314 -37.49 9.93 -25.80
C ARG A 314 -37.05 8.50 -25.50
N LEU A 315 -36.94 7.68 -26.54
CA LEU A 315 -36.54 6.26 -26.44
C LEU A 315 -35.19 6.05 -25.72
N ALA A 316 -34.24 6.96 -25.91
CA ALA A 316 -32.93 6.89 -25.26
C ALA A 316 -33.03 7.07 -23.73
N ASP A 317 -33.95 7.93 -23.26
CA ASP A 317 -34.19 8.15 -21.84
C ASP A 317 -34.94 6.96 -21.23
N ASP A 318 -35.95 6.40 -21.92
CA ASP A 318 -36.62 5.17 -21.52
C ASP A 318 -35.61 4.03 -21.31
N LEU A 319 -34.81 3.73 -22.34
CA LEU A 319 -33.79 2.68 -22.28
C LEU A 319 -32.79 2.91 -21.14
N HIS A 320 -32.40 4.17 -20.89
CA HIS A 320 -31.55 4.53 -19.77
C HIS A 320 -32.20 4.18 -18.42
N TYR A 321 -33.47 4.51 -18.22
CA TYR A 321 -34.13 4.34 -16.93
C TYR A 321 -34.40 2.89 -16.56
N GLY A 322 -34.93 2.07 -17.46
CA GLY A 322 -35.07 0.65 -17.09
C GLY A 322 -33.74 -0.10 -17.08
N ASN A 323 -32.69 0.38 -17.75
CA ASN A 323 -31.32 -0.10 -17.48
C ASN A 323 -30.80 0.33 -16.11
N VAL A 324 -31.12 1.54 -15.63
CA VAL A 324 -30.77 1.98 -14.28
C VAL A 324 -31.47 1.13 -13.23
N TYR A 325 -32.76 0.82 -13.40
CA TYR A 325 -33.50 -0.06 -12.49
C TYR A 325 -33.06 -1.52 -12.56
N THR A 326 -32.89 -2.07 -13.76
CA THR A 326 -32.37 -3.44 -13.92
C THR A 326 -30.89 -3.58 -13.55
N LYS A 327 -30.10 -2.50 -13.45
CA LYS A 327 -28.76 -2.55 -12.84
C LYS A 327 -28.78 -2.38 -11.32
N ARG A 328 -29.77 -1.67 -10.76
CA ARG A 328 -29.76 -1.23 -9.35
C ARG A 328 -30.87 -1.82 -8.46
N SER A 329 -31.72 -2.66 -9.03
CA SER A 329 -32.97 -3.19 -8.48
C SER A 329 -32.95 -3.53 -6.98
N ALA A 330 -34.09 -3.27 -6.35
CA ALA A 330 -34.50 -3.75 -5.02
C ALA A 330 -34.46 -5.29 -4.87
N ALA A 331 -34.28 -6.07 -5.94
CA ALA A 331 -34.05 -7.51 -5.87
C ALA A 331 -32.79 -7.91 -5.07
N PHE A 332 -31.91 -6.95 -4.78
CA PHE A 332 -30.75 -7.16 -3.90
C PHE A 332 -30.96 -6.56 -2.50
N LYS A 333 -32.14 -6.04 -2.18
CA LYS A 333 -32.41 -5.35 -0.90
C LYS A 333 -32.12 -6.29 0.26
N ASP A 334 -32.72 -7.47 0.25
CA ASP A 334 -32.61 -8.43 1.35
C ASP A 334 -31.18 -8.97 1.47
N LEU A 335 -30.51 -9.24 0.34
CA LEU A 335 -29.09 -9.63 0.33
C LEU A 335 -28.17 -8.54 0.88
N LYS A 336 -28.42 -7.27 0.58
CA LYS A 336 -27.61 -6.15 1.10
C LYS A 336 -27.85 -5.90 2.59
N ILE A 337 -29.10 -6.07 3.04
CA ILE A 337 -29.45 -6.02 4.46
C ILE A 337 -28.74 -7.16 5.19
N ALA A 338 -28.82 -8.38 4.67
CA ALA A 338 -28.14 -9.55 5.24
C ALA A 338 -26.60 -9.39 5.27
N VAL A 339 -25.98 -8.77 4.25
CA VAL A 339 -24.56 -8.40 4.30
C VAL A 339 -24.29 -7.40 5.43
N ALA A 340 -25.12 -6.36 5.58
CA ALA A 340 -24.93 -5.34 6.60
C ALA A 340 -25.11 -5.88 8.03
N GLU A 341 -26.10 -6.75 8.25
CA GLU A 341 -26.33 -7.42 9.53
C GLU A 341 -25.20 -8.38 9.88
N ALA A 342 -24.75 -9.21 8.92
CA ALA A 342 -23.60 -10.09 9.12
C ALA A 342 -22.30 -9.32 9.44
N CYS A 343 -22.10 -8.15 8.81
CA CYS A 343 -20.98 -7.26 9.16
C CYS A 343 -21.08 -6.77 10.62
N LYS A 344 -22.29 -6.41 11.09
CA LYS A 344 -22.52 -5.96 12.48
C LYS A 344 -22.24 -7.07 13.49
N GLU A 345 -22.61 -8.30 13.17
CA GLU A 345 -22.39 -9.49 14.00
C GLU A 345 -20.97 -10.06 13.89
N LYS A 346 -20.14 -9.51 12.99
CA LYS A 346 -18.78 -9.97 12.68
C LYS A 346 -18.73 -11.41 12.12
N ASP A 347 -19.80 -11.84 11.44
CA ASP A 347 -19.86 -13.12 10.73
C ASP A 347 -19.33 -12.99 9.29
N TRP A 348 -18.01 -13.16 9.15
CA TRP A 348 -17.31 -12.98 7.88
C TRP A 348 -17.65 -14.04 6.82
N GLU A 349 -18.07 -15.24 7.23
CA GLU A 349 -18.49 -16.28 6.29
C GLU A 349 -19.86 -15.93 5.69
N ALA A 350 -20.80 -15.44 6.51
CA ALA A 350 -22.08 -14.93 6.02
C ALA A 350 -21.91 -13.70 5.11
N VAL A 351 -21.00 -12.77 5.44
CA VAL A 351 -20.67 -11.63 4.55
C VAL A 351 -20.22 -12.11 3.17
N LYS A 352 -19.30 -13.08 3.14
CA LYS A 352 -18.74 -13.61 1.88
C LYS A 352 -19.80 -14.34 1.06
N ALA A 353 -20.63 -15.16 1.69
CA ALA A 353 -21.71 -15.89 1.02
C ALA A 353 -22.75 -14.94 0.41
N ASN A 354 -23.20 -13.94 1.17
CA ASN A 354 -24.20 -12.97 0.71
C ASN A 354 -23.64 -12.06 -0.40
N CYS A 355 -22.36 -11.65 -0.32
CA CYS A 355 -21.70 -10.91 -1.40
C CYS A 355 -21.60 -11.74 -2.70
N GLN A 356 -21.28 -13.03 -2.58
CA GLN A 356 -21.19 -13.92 -3.73
C GLN A 356 -22.56 -14.12 -4.40
N ALA A 357 -23.63 -14.25 -3.61
CA ALA A 357 -25.00 -14.33 -4.12
C ALA A 357 -25.40 -13.08 -4.92
N VAL A 358 -24.99 -11.88 -4.49
CA VAL A 358 -25.18 -10.63 -5.25
C VAL A 358 -24.49 -10.70 -6.61
N LEU A 359 -23.24 -11.16 -6.66
CA LEU A 359 -22.47 -11.28 -7.90
C LEU A 359 -23.09 -12.30 -8.87
N ASP A 360 -23.58 -13.41 -8.36
CA ASP A 360 -24.13 -14.48 -9.20
C ASP A 360 -25.48 -14.10 -9.81
N ILE A 361 -26.33 -13.39 -9.07
CA ILE A 361 -27.56 -12.79 -9.61
C ILE A 361 -27.22 -11.71 -10.66
N GLN A 362 -26.13 -10.96 -10.47
CA GLN A 362 -25.68 -9.94 -11.42
C GLN A 362 -25.19 -10.54 -12.74
N LYS A 363 -24.51 -11.70 -12.71
CA LYS A 363 -24.05 -12.42 -13.92
C LYS A 363 -25.19 -13.00 -14.76
N ARG A 364 -26.32 -13.35 -14.15
CA ARG A 364 -27.47 -13.97 -14.84
C ARG A 364 -28.45 -12.97 -15.46
N ARG A 365 -28.16 -11.66 -15.40
CA ARG A 365 -29.09 -10.61 -15.85
C ARG A 365 -29.03 -10.34 -17.36
N ILE A 366 -30.21 -10.30 -17.98
CA ILE A 366 -30.42 -9.85 -19.37
C ILE A 366 -30.78 -8.36 -19.34
N PRO A 367 -30.15 -7.49 -20.17
CA PRO A 367 -30.49 -6.06 -20.27
C PRO A 367 -31.94 -5.82 -20.68
N TRP A 368 -32.54 -4.70 -20.26
CA TRP A 368 -33.90 -4.35 -20.65
C TRP A 368 -33.98 -4.09 -22.16
N GLN A 369 -34.84 -4.83 -22.87
CA GLN A 369 -35.15 -4.62 -24.28
C GLN A 369 -36.51 -3.91 -24.40
N VAL A 370 -36.54 -2.71 -24.98
CA VAL A 370 -37.77 -1.96 -25.24
C VAL A 370 -38.24 -2.29 -26.66
N GLY A 371 -39.48 -2.79 -26.82
CA GLY A 371 -40.12 -3.01 -28.13
C GLY A 371 -40.25 -4.45 -28.62
N ASN A 372 -39.97 -5.47 -27.81
CA ASN A 372 -40.29 -6.87 -28.12
C ASN A 372 -41.32 -7.41 -27.11
N ASP A 373 -42.53 -7.68 -27.58
CA ASP A 373 -43.71 -8.09 -26.78
C ASP A 373 -43.61 -9.47 -26.12
N THR A 374 -42.46 -10.15 -26.18
CA THR A 374 -42.31 -11.53 -25.71
C THR A 374 -41.79 -11.67 -24.28
N ALA A 375 -41.29 -10.61 -23.63
CA ALA A 375 -40.77 -10.69 -22.26
C ALA A 375 -41.78 -10.21 -21.22
N LYS A 376 -42.81 -11.04 -20.95
CA LYS A 376 -43.61 -10.99 -19.71
C LYS A 376 -42.74 -11.36 -18.50
N ASN A 377 -41.75 -10.54 -18.14
CA ASN A 377 -40.89 -10.82 -17.00
C ASN A 377 -41.36 -10.05 -15.74
N ASN A 378 -41.83 -10.86 -14.79
CA ASN A 378 -41.98 -10.71 -13.33
C ASN A 378 -41.26 -9.50 -12.70
N ILE A 379 -41.82 -8.30 -12.88
CA ILE A 379 -41.61 -7.23 -11.90
C ILE A 379 -42.71 -7.44 -10.87
N GLU A 380 -42.33 -7.88 -9.69
CA GLU A 380 -43.22 -7.99 -8.54
C GLU A 380 -43.98 -6.67 -8.35
N THR A 381 -45.31 -6.77 -8.28
CA THR A 381 -46.24 -5.65 -8.28
C THR A 381 -46.08 -4.83 -7.00
N LEU A 382 -45.81 -3.54 -7.16
CA LEU A 382 -45.85 -2.55 -6.09
C LEU A 382 -47.31 -2.20 -5.74
N TYR A 383 -47.50 -1.64 -4.54
CA TYR A 383 -48.77 -1.20 -3.94
C TYR A 383 -49.83 -0.81 -4.99
N GLU A 384 -50.76 -1.74 -5.27
CA GLU A 384 -51.68 -1.62 -6.41
C GLU A 384 -52.58 -0.39 -6.30
N GLN A 385 -52.90 0.03 -5.07
CA GLN A 385 -53.67 1.23 -4.78
C GLN A 385 -52.99 2.52 -5.24
N PHE A 386 -51.67 2.66 -5.04
CA PHE A 386 -50.92 3.83 -5.52
C PHE A 386 -50.82 3.84 -7.05
N LEU A 387 -50.68 2.66 -7.66
CA LEU A 387 -50.67 2.53 -9.12
C LEU A 387 -52.02 2.90 -9.73
N GLU A 388 -53.13 2.46 -9.14
CA GLU A 388 -54.47 2.86 -9.57
C GLU A 388 -54.69 4.36 -9.39
N GLU A 389 -54.24 4.95 -8.29
CA GLU A 389 -54.36 6.38 -8.03
C GLU A 389 -53.62 7.21 -9.09
N VAL A 390 -52.35 6.90 -9.38
CA VAL A 390 -51.59 7.66 -10.38
C VAL A 390 -52.12 7.43 -11.80
N LEU A 391 -52.62 6.23 -12.11
CA LEU A 391 -53.15 5.92 -13.45
C LEU A 391 -54.57 6.47 -13.67
N THR A 392 -55.41 6.51 -12.63
CA THR A 392 -56.86 6.79 -12.75
C THR A 392 -57.35 8.03 -12.00
N GLY A 393 -56.58 8.55 -11.03
CA GLY A 393 -56.90 9.74 -10.24
C GLY A 393 -57.86 9.53 -9.05
N LYS A 394 -58.06 8.29 -8.57
CA LYS A 394 -58.98 7.97 -7.45
C LYS A 394 -58.23 7.66 -6.16
N HIS A 395 -58.49 8.42 -5.08
CA HIS A 395 -57.84 8.31 -3.76
C HIS A 395 -58.59 7.39 -2.76
N PRO A 396 -57.87 6.60 -1.94
CA PRO A 396 -58.29 6.17 -0.60
C PRO A 396 -57.49 6.89 0.52
N LYS A 397 -58.17 7.29 1.60
CA LYS A 397 -57.60 8.11 2.72
C LYS A 397 -56.87 7.27 3.79
N ALA A 398 -55.65 7.67 4.20
CA ALA A 398 -55.33 8.19 5.56
C ALA A 398 -53.80 8.22 5.93
N GLU A 399 -53.41 9.37 6.53
CA GLU A 399 -52.50 9.68 7.67
C GLU A 399 -51.04 9.15 7.82
N THR A 400 -50.16 10.06 8.29
CA THR A 400 -48.70 9.89 8.50
C THR A 400 -48.27 10.30 9.91
N GLN A 401 -47.27 9.62 10.49
CA GLN A 401 -46.58 9.97 11.76
C GLN A 401 -45.11 10.36 11.55
N ALA A 402 -44.62 11.21 12.46
CA ALA A 402 -43.37 11.98 12.43
C ALA A 402 -42.15 11.29 13.09
N VAL A 403 -40.95 11.82 12.80
CA VAL A 403 -39.62 11.38 13.28
C VAL A 403 -39.00 12.43 14.22
N VAL A 404 -38.22 11.97 15.22
CA VAL A 404 -37.47 12.76 16.22
C VAL A 404 -35.97 12.82 15.86
N GLU A 405 -35.32 13.94 16.19
CA GLU A 405 -33.90 14.26 15.93
C GLU A 405 -33.04 14.26 17.21
N VAL A 406 -31.72 14.07 17.06
CA VAL A 406 -30.71 13.82 18.10
C VAL A 406 -29.76 15.02 18.29
N VAL A 407 -29.29 15.22 19.52
CA VAL A 407 -28.39 16.29 20.01
C VAL A 407 -26.89 15.90 19.91
N LYS A 408 -26.02 16.90 19.70
CA LYS A 408 -24.54 16.84 19.71
C LYS A 408 -23.93 17.44 20.98
N GLU A 409 -22.76 16.93 21.39
CA GLU A 409 -21.89 17.46 22.44
C GLU A 409 -20.58 18.06 21.89
N GLU A 410 -19.95 18.89 22.76
CA GLU A 410 -18.88 19.85 22.51
C GLU A 410 -17.52 19.41 23.12
N LEU A 411 -16.44 20.10 22.70
CA LEU A 411 -15.01 19.83 22.94
C LEU A 411 -14.44 20.56 24.17
N VAL A 412 -13.38 19.99 24.80
CA VAL A 412 -12.43 20.70 25.70
C VAL A 412 -10.99 20.12 25.61
N GLU A 413 -9.98 20.99 25.46
CA GLU A 413 -8.52 20.79 25.70
C GLU A 413 -8.19 21.06 27.20
N GLU A 414 -7.13 20.64 27.89
CA GLU A 414 -5.72 20.41 27.63
C GLU A 414 -5.23 19.27 28.54
N GLY A 415 -4.47 18.31 28.01
CA GLY A 415 -3.85 17.27 28.83
C GLY A 415 -2.67 16.64 28.11
N GLY A 416 -1.75 16.04 28.86
CA GLY A 416 -0.73 15.14 28.30
C GLY A 416 -1.38 13.90 27.64
N PHE A 417 -0.75 12.74 27.73
CA PHE A 417 -1.37 11.51 27.20
C PHE A 417 -2.72 11.16 27.86
N ALA A 418 -3.00 11.73 29.04
CA ALA A 418 -4.27 11.62 29.74
C ALA A 418 -5.48 12.08 28.91
N ALA A 419 -5.33 13.10 28.06
CA ALA A 419 -6.40 13.59 27.18
C ALA A 419 -6.80 12.57 26.10
N PHE A 420 -5.96 11.57 25.84
CA PHE A 420 -6.17 10.57 24.80
C PHE A 420 -6.51 9.18 25.36
N LYS A 421 -6.88 9.08 26.65
CA LYS A 421 -7.22 7.81 27.34
C LYS A 421 -8.33 7.01 26.68
N THR A 422 -9.30 7.69 26.08
CA THR A 422 -10.42 7.07 25.37
C THR A 422 -10.03 6.67 23.94
N SER A 423 -9.13 7.44 23.30
CA SER A 423 -8.72 7.24 21.91
C SER A 423 -7.56 6.27 21.69
N LEU A 424 -6.83 5.86 22.73
CA LEU A 424 -5.64 5.00 22.60
C LEU A 424 -5.71 3.77 23.51
N ALA A 425 -5.03 2.70 23.10
CA ALA A 425 -4.91 1.48 23.89
C ALA A 425 -4.28 1.78 25.28
N PRO A 426 -4.87 1.31 26.39
CA PRO A 426 -4.35 1.58 27.74
C PRO A 426 -2.89 1.14 27.96
N LYS A 427 -2.50 0.03 27.33
CA LYS A 427 -1.12 -0.48 27.36
C LYS A 427 -0.14 0.48 26.68
N PHE A 428 -0.56 1.15 25.61
CA PHE A 428 0.27 2.14 24.92
C PHE A 428 0.48 3.39 25.78
N ILE A 429 -0.58 3.90 26.39
CA ILE A 429 -0.53 5.06 27.29
C ILE A 429 0.41 4.81 28.47
N SER A 430 0.21 3.69 29.18
CA SER A 430 1.06 3.33 30.32
C SER A 430 2.53 3.11 29.95
N THR A 431 2.82 2.78 28.69
CA THR A 431 4.18 2.66 28.17
C THR A 431 4.78 4.04 27.86
N ILE A 432 4.05 4.90 27.14
CA ILE A 432 4.56 6.19 26.66
C ILE A 432 4.60 7.28 27.76
N GLU A 433 3.79 7.14 28.81
CA GLU A 433 3.83 8.04 29.97
C GLU A 433 5.13 7.88 30.78
N LYS A 434 5.73 6.69 30.78
CA LYS A 434 7.02 6.42 31.42
C LYS A 434 8.17 7.16 30.69
N THR A 435 9.32 7.22 31.33
CA THR A 435 10.56 7.61 30.66
C THR A 435 10.94 6.50 29.69
N LEU A 436 10.99 6.83 28.40
CA LEU A 436 11.35 5.88 27.35
C LEU A 436 12.86 5.86 27.15
N SER A 437 13.46 4.67 27.12
CA SER A 437 14.80 4.48 26.57
C SER A 437 14.75 4.38 25.04
N ALA A 438 15.90 4.51 24.37
CA ALA A 438 16.00 4.28 22.93
C ALA A 438 15.61 2.84 22.53
N GLU A 439 15.89 1.86 23.40
CA GLU A 439 15.49 0.46 23.18
C GLU A 439 13.97 0.28 23.27
N ASP A 440 13.29 1.04 24.13
CA ASP A 440 11.82 1.04 24.19
C ASP A 440 11.22 1.61 22.91
N VAL A 441 11.81 2.68 22.36
CA VAL A 441 11.41 3.23 21.05
C VAL A 441 11.59 2.18 19.94
N CYS A 442 12.70 1.45 19.93
CA CYS A 442 12.96 0.38 18.96
C CYS A 442 11.91 -0.74 19.07
N LYS A 443 11.56 -1.16 20.29
CA LYS A 443 10.48 -2.14 20.53
C LYS A 443 9.12 -1.64 20.07
N MET A 444 8.78 -0.38 20.33
CA MET A 444 7.51 0.22 19.92
C MET A 444 7.39 0.36 18.40
N THR A 445 8.48 0.78 17.74
CA THR A 445 8.55 0.95 16.29
C THR A 445 8.76 -0.36 15.52
N LYS A 446 9.18 -1.43 16.21
CA LYS A 446 9.61 -2.71 15.63
C LYS A 446 10.78 -2.56 14.65
N VAL A 447 11.67 -1.62 14.93
CA VAL A 447 12.94 -1.45 14.23
C VAL A 447 14.04 -1.99 15.14
N PRO A 448 14.91 -2.91 14.67
CA PRO A 448 16.05 -3.36 15.45
C PRO A 448 16.94 -2.19 15.87
N GLY A 449 17.48 -2.25 17.09
CA GLY A 449 18.33 -1.19 17.63
C GLY A 449 19.56 -0.92 16.76
N SER A 450 20.15 -1.95 16.16
CA SER A 450 21.27 -1.82 15.21
C SER A 450 20.88 -0.99 13.98
N SER A 451 19.77 -1.33 13.34
CA SER A 451 19.27 -0.63 12.15
C SER A 451 18.86 0.81 12.47
N MET A 452 18.21 1.05 13.61
CA MET A 452 17.84 2.41 14.04
C MET A 452 19.09 3.27 14.26
N ARG A 453 20.14 2.76 14.91
CA ARG A 453 21.41 3.49 15.09
C ARG A 453 22.05 3.86 13.75
N VAL A 454 22.07 2.93 12.81
CA VAL A 454 22.58 3.15 11.46
C VAL A 454 21.80 4.25 10.75
N PHE A 455 20.46 4.23 10.83
CA PHE A 455 19.63 5.25 10.19
C PHE A 455 19.81 6.62 10.83
N ILE A 456 19.85 6.68 12.17
CA ILE A 456 20.09 7.91 12.91
C ILE A 456 21.45 8.48 12.52
N LYS A 457 22.51 7.67 12.52
CA LYS A 457 23.85 8.14 12.16
C LYS A 457 23.92 8.62 10.71
N ALA A 458 23.20 7.96 9.80
CA ALA A 458 23.12 8.38 8.39
C ALA A 458 22.39 9.71 8.21
N LEU A 459 21.32 9.96 8.98
CA LEU A 459 20.48 11.15 8.84
C LEU A 459 20.97 12.34 9.66
N ASN A 460 21.40 12.10 10.89
CA ASN A 460 21.95 13.09 11.81
C ASN A 460 23.12 12.47 12.60
N PRO A 461 24.37 12.61 12.11
CA PRO A 461 25.55 12.06 12.78
C PRO A 461 25.75 12.57 14.21
N GLU A 462 25.26 13.76 14.53
CA GLU A 462 25.40 14.43 15.84
C GLU A 462 24.26 14.09 16.81
N PHE A 463 23.28 13.29 16.38
CA PHE A 463 22.17 12.92 17.23
C PHE A 463 22.61 11.93 18.32
N GLU A 464 22.38 12.30 19.58
CA GLU A 464 22.68 11.43 20.71
C GLU A 464 21.65 10.31 20.85
N TRP A 465 22.11 9.06 20.88
CA TRP A 465 21.24 7.88 20.98
C TRP A 465 20.29 7.94 22.17
N ASN A 466 20.75 8.47 23.31
CA ASN A 466 19.96 8.56 24.54
C ASN A 466 18.79 9.56 24.45
N ASP A 467 18.87 10.54 23.55
CA ASP A 467 17.81 11.53 23.33
C ASP A 467 16.60 10.96 22.57
N LEU A 468 16.74 9.78 21.93
CA LEU A 468 15.72 9.19 21.08
C LEU A 468 14.38 9.01 21.80
N GLY A 469 14.41 8.53 23.04
CA GLY A 469 13.20 8.28 23.84
C GLY A 469 12.40 9.55 24.11
N LEU A 470 13.09 10.63 24.52
CA LEU A 470 12.48 11.92 24.80
C LEU A 470 11.91 12.56 23.52
N GLN A 471 12.68 12.57 22.43
CA GLN A 471 12.23 13.17 21.17
C GLN A 471 11.06 12.39 20.56
N PHE A 472 11.10 11.06 20.62
CA PHE A 472 9.99 10.22 20.16
C PHE A 472 8.70 10.56 20.91
N LYS A 473 8.74 10.66 22.25
CA LYS A 473 7.58 11.04 23.07
C LYS A 473 6.98 12.39 22.66
N THR A 474 7.82 13.40 22.47
CA THR A 474 7.40 14.74 22.02
C THR A 474 6.73 14.70 20.64
N VAL A 475 7.30 13.94 19.70
CA VAL A 475 6.72 13.78 18.36
C VAL A 475 5.38 13.06 18.43
N ILE A 476 5.26 11.94 19.15
CA ILE A 476 4.00 11.21 19.27
C ILE A 476 2.91 12.12 19.87
N LEU A 477 3.21 12.86 20.94
CA LEU A 477 2.22 13.76 21.54
C LEU A 477 1.72 14.82 20.54
N SER A 478 2.60 15.37 19.72
CA SER A 478 2.19 16.33 18.70
C SER A 478 1.35 15.72 17.57
N LEU A 479 1.63 14.47 17.16
CA LEU A 479 0.86 13.73 16.16
C LEU A 479 -0.52 13.28 16.68
N LEU A 480 -0.68 13.19 17.99
CA LEU A 480 -1.97 12.93 18.62
C LEU A 480 -2.85 14.20 18.65
N ARG A 481 -2.23 15.37 18.82
CA ARG A 481 -2.90 16.68 18.75
C ARG A 481 -3.34 17.03 17.32
N ASP A 482 -2.46 16.82 16.35
CA ASP A 482 -2.77 17.02 14.93
C ASP A 482 -2.96 15.68 14.20
N ARG A 483 -4.22 15.26 14.08
CA ARG A 483 -4.58 13.98 13.44
C ARG A 483 -4.58 14.05 11.91
N SER A 484 -4.88 15.21 11.31
CA SER A 484 -5.08 15.35 9.86
C SER A 484 -3.77 15.59 9.11
N GLY A 485 -2.73 16.15 9.74
CA GLY A 485 -1.43 16.49 9.13
C GLY A 485 -0.28 15.54 9.47
N ARG A 486 -0.55 14.29 9.90
CA ARG A 486 0.47 13.41 10.49
C ARG A 486 1.67 13.16 9.58
N MET A 487 1.44 12.91 8.29
CA MET A 487 2.53 12.61 7.34
C MET A 487 3.27 13.87 6.90
N GLU A 488 2.55 14.97 6.73
CA GLU A 488 3.04 16.28 6.33
C GLU A 488 3.93 16.89 7.42
N SER A 489 3.69 16.54 8.69
CA SER A 489 4.46 16.98 9.85
C SER A 489 5.90 16.47 9.90
N ARG A 490 6.31 15.57 8.99
CA ARG A 490 7.66 14.97 8.89
C ARG A 490 8.19 14.49 10.26
N PRO A 491 7.48 13.55 10.92
CA PRO A 491 7.77 13.20 12.31
C PRO A 491 9.17 12.66 12.56
N ALA A 492 9.79 11.95 11.60
CA ALA A 492 11.17 11.48 11.71
C ALA A 492 12.18 12.64 11.70
N ALA A 493 11.96 13.66 10.85
CA ALA A 493 12.83 14.83 10.83
C ALA A 493 12.78 15.59 12.17
N ARG A 494 11.57 15.74 12.73
CA ARG A 494 11.36 16.35 14.06
C ARG A 494 11.99 15.51 15.17
N MET A 495 11.80 14.19 15.13
CA MET A 495 12.40 13.25 16.10
C MET A 495 13.92 13.34 16.11
N LEU A 496 14.54 13.55 14.94
CA LEU A 496 15.98 13.62 14.77
C LEU A 496 16.54 15.05 14.77
N ARG A 497 15.72 16.07 15.10
CA ARG A 497 16.11 17.50 15.11
C ARG A 497 16.73 17.98 13.80
N LEU A 498 16.26 17.45 12.67
CA LEU A 498 16.68 17.88 11.34
C LEU A 498 15.99 19.21 11.01
N ARG A 499 16.77 20.19 10.54
CA ARG A 499 16.29 21.52 10.14
C ARG A 499 15.63 21.50 8.77
#